data_AF-A0A0D0DQI6-F1
#
_entry.id   AF-A0A0D0DQI6-F1
#
_cell.length_a   1.000
_cell.length_b   1.000
_cell.length_c   1.000
_cell.angle_alpha   90.00
_cell.angle_beta   90.00
_cell.angle_gamma   90.00
#
_symmetry.space_group_name_H-M   'P 1'
#
loop_
_entity.id
_entity.type
_entity.pdbx_description
1 polymer ?
#
loop_
_entity_poly.entity_id
_entity_poly.type
_entity_poly.pdbx_seq_one_letter_code
_entity_poly.pdbx_strand_id
1 'polypeptide(L)'
;MSGCSPVVPTIADMQSVVQDKFGLQPYAWQLQSAQYQIESMDVFTVSPTSSGKTLTFWIPLLFNNNGIIIIITPLNILGEKICDEAIQCGFPAINLCAATALDQAYKICSHSDQLNVPDEFILSQDIGQLKYCVITVSHKHIPTNAHFWVLSLEIHKLFNITFDEGHCISEWGDDLRPLYGQLGNLRWFLPKHTTFHVVLATMPPHILTAIEKIICSSQTLGS
;
A
#
# COMPACT_ATOMS: atom_id res chain seq x y z
N MET A 1 9.96 12.94 24.52
CA MET A 1 10.72 13.53 23.39
C MET A 1 9.70 14.24 22.51
N SER A 2 9.82 15.55 22.39
CA SER A 2 8.90 16.43 21.67
C SER A 2 8.93 16.08 20.18
N GLY A 3 7.90 15.36 19.72
CA GLY A 3 7.74 15.02 18.31
C GLY A 3 7.44 16.29 17.53
N CYS A 4 8.43 16.78 16.79
CA CYS A 4 8.18 17.76 15.75
C CYS A 4 7.24 17.08 14.75
N SER A 5 6.03 17.62 14.53
CA SER A 5 5.22 17.19 13.40
C SER A 5 6.08 17.26 12.14
N PRO A 6 6.05 16.24 11.26
CA PRO A 6 6.83 16.28 10.03
C PRO A 6 6.49 17.57 9.28
N VAL A 7 7.52 18.32 8.89
CA VAL A 7 7.34 19.51 8.06
C VAL A 7 6.79 19.03 6.73
N VAL A 8 5.52 19.35 6.47
CA VAL A 8 4.89 19.01 5.20
C VAL A 8 5.59 19.82 4.11
N PRO A 9 6.18 19.17 3.08
CA PRO A 9 6.86 19.87 2.02
C PRO A 9 5.86 20.71 1.21
N THR A 10 6.31 21.86 0.70
CA THR A 10 5.46 22.64 -0.19
C THR A 10 5.30 21.93 -1.54
N ILE A 11 4.25 22.26 -2.30
CA ILE A 11 4.07 21.75 -3.67
C ILE A 11 5.30 22.03 -4.55
N ALA A 12 5.93 23.19 -4.37
CA ALA A 12 7.14 23.57 -5.11
C ALA A 12 8.34 22.69 -4.73
N ASP A 13 8.53 22.42 -3.43
CA ASP A 13 9.59 21.52 -2.98
C ASP A 13 9.38 20.11 -3.53
N MET A 14 8.13 19.61 -3.47
CA MET A 14 7.78 18.30 -4.04
C MET A 14 8.05 18.23 -5.53
N GLN A 15 7.71 19.27 -6.28
CA GLN A 15 7.99 19.35 -7.71
C GLN A 15 9.50 19.28 -8.00
N SER A 16 10.32 20.04 -7.25
CA SER A 16 11.77 20.04 -7.41
C SER A 16 12.35 18.64 -7.18
N VAL A 17 11.98 18.00 -6.06
CA VAL A 17 12.49 16.65 -5.72
C VAL A 17 12.08 15.60 -6.75
N VAL A 18 10.85 15.67 -7.26
CA VAL A 18 10.39 14.77 -8.33
C VAL A 18 11.19 14.97 -9.63
N GLN A 19 11.44 16.22 -10.00
CA GLN A 19 12.25 16.55 -11.16
C GLN A 19 13.69 16.06 -11.01
N ASP A 20 14.28 16.26 -9.84
CA ASP A 20 15.66 15.85 -9.56
C ASP A 20 15.81 14.32 -9.53
N LYS A 21 14.83 13.62 -8.95
CA LYS A 21 14.88 12.15 -8.79
C LYS A 21 14.48 11.39 -10.05
N PHE A 22 13.42 11.81 -10.73
CA PHE A 22 12.84 11.06 -11.85
C PHE A 22 13.02 11.74 -13.21
N GLY A 23 13.46 13.00 -13.26
CA GLY A 23 13.53 13.77 -14.51
C GLY A 23 12.16 14.11 -15.09
N LEU A 24 11.10 14.03 -14.28
CA LEU A 24 9.71 14.22 -14.70
C LEU A 24 9.15 15.55 -14.19
N GLN A 25 8.21 16.12 -14.94
CA GLN A 25 7.36 17.22 -14.48
C GLN A 25 6.02 16.66 -14.00
N PRO A 26 5.76 16.59 -12.69
CA PRO A 26 4.51 16.07 -12.17
C PRO A 26 3.35 17.05 -12.42
N TYR A 27 2.16 16.51 -12.64
CA TYR A 27 0.93 17.30 -12.65
C TYR A 27 0.58 17.79 -11.24
N ALA A 28 -0.07 18.95 -11.15
CA ALA A 28 -0.48 19.54 -9.87
C ALA A 28 -1.34 18.58 -9.02
N TRP A 29 -2.22 17.80 -9.64
CA TRP A 29 -3.07 16.83 -8.94
C TRP A 29 -2.27 15.65 -8.36
N GLN A 30 -1.14 15.27 -8.98
CA GLN A 30 -0.27 14.20 -8.46
C GLN A 30 0.44 14.68 -7.19
N LEU A 31 0.93 15.93 -7.21
CA LEU A 31 1.56 16.57 -6.06
C LEU A 31 0.55 16.76 -4.92
N GLN A 32 -0.67 17.22 -5.22
CA GLN A 32 -1.73 17.37 -4.23
C GLN A 32 -2.12 16.03 -3.60
N SER A 33 -2.25 14.97 -4.40
CA SER A 33 -2.51 13.61 -3.91
C SER A 33 -1.40 13.13 -2.97
N ALA A 34 -0.14 13.43 -3.28
CA ALA A 34 0.98 13.05 -2.43
C ALA A 34 1.04 13.88 -1.15
N GLN A 35 0.73 15.18 -1.22
CA GLN A 35 0.67 16.07 -0.06
C GLN A 35 -0.27 15.53 1.00
N TYR A 36 -1.50 15.18 0.59
CA TYR A 36 -2.50 14.64 1.51
C TYR A 36 -2.05 13.31 2.16
N GLN A 37 -1.36 12.45 1.42
CA GLN A 37 -0.78 11.22 1.99
C GLN A 37 0.31 11.54 3.04
N ILE A 38 1.19 12.51 2.78
CA ILE A 38 2.24 12.95 3.72
C ILE A 38 1.62 13.60 4.96
N GLU A 39 0.52 14.33 4.79
CA GLU A 39 -0.30 14.92 5.85
C GLU A 39 -1.10 13.88 6.67
N SER A 40 -0.88 12.58 6.42
CA SER A 40 -1.59 11.50 7.08
C SER A 40 -3.11 11.50 6.84
N MET A 41 -3.54 11.97 5.66
CA MET A 41 -4.94 11.93 5.23
C MET A 41 -5.19 10.82 4.22
N ASP A 42 -6.38 10.22 4.29
CA ASP A 42 -6.82 9.28 3.27
C ASP A 42 -7.14 10.01 1.97
N VAL A 43 -6.79 9.41 0.83
CA VAL A 43 -6.85 10.07 -0.48
C VAL A 43 -7.55 9.20 -1.50
N PHE A 44 -8.43 9.82 -2.27
CA PHE A 44 -9.05 9.22 -3.44
C PHE A 44 -8.52 9.89 -4.70
N THR A 45 -7.86 9.11 -5.55
CA THR A 45 -7.31 9.61 -6.81
C THR A 45 -8.14 9.08 -7.97
N VAL A 46 -9.06 9.92 -8.45
CA VAL A 46 -9.86 9.63 -9.65
C VAL A 46 -9.21 10.27 -10.86
N SER A 47 -8.81 9.46 -11.82
CA SER A 47 -8.27 9.94 -13.10
C SER A 47 -8.37 8.85 -14.17
N PRO A 48 -8.34 9.17 -15.46
CA PRO A 48 -8.38 8.15 -16.52
C PRO A 48 -7.18 7.19 -16.46
N THR A 49 -7.34 5.98 -17.00
CA THR A 49 -6.22 5.05 -17.25
C THR A 49 -5.16 5.77 -18.09
N SER A 50 -3.88 5.44 -17.90
CA SER A 50 -2.71 6.07 -18.56
C SER A 50 -2.42 7.55 -18.21
N SER A 51 -3.09 8.14 -17.22
CA SER A 51 -2.82 9.52 -16.77
C SER A 51 -1.59 9.68 -15.86
N GLY A 52 -0.83 8.60 -15.60
CA GLY A 52 0.36 8.65 -14.73
C GLY A 52 0.04 8.54 -13.23
N LYS A 53 -1.02 7.81 -12.85
CA LYS A 53 -1.41 7.61 -11.44
C LYS A 53 -0.29 7.03 -10.58
N THR A 54 0.53 6.13 -11.12
CA THR A 54 1.58 5.44 -10.34
C THR A 54 2.55 6.41 -9.68
N LEU A 55 2.80 7.58 -10.28
CA LEU A 55 3.65 8.60 -9.68
C LEU A 55 3.15 9.05 -8.30
N THR A 56 1.83 9.00 -8.05
CA THR A 56 1.23 9.31 -6.75
C THR A 56 1.56 8.30 -5.65
N PHE A 57 2.09 7.12 -6.00
CA PHE A 57 2.54 6.09 -5.04
C PHE A 57 3.98 6.40 -4.60
N TRP A 58 4.77 6.93 -5.54
CA TRP A 58 6.21 7.16 -5.38
C TRP A 58 6.55 8.48 -4.70
N ILE A 59 5.82 9.56 -5.01
CA ILE A 59 6.11 10.90 -4.44
C ILE A 59 6.14 10.86 -2.90
N PRO A 60 5.18 10.25 -2.18
CA PRO A 60 5.21 10.22 -0.73
C PRO A 60 6.46 9.53 -0.14
N LEU A 61 7.00 8.50 -0.81
CA LEU A 61 8.21 7.80 -0.37
C LEU A 61 9.46 8.70 -0.42
N LEU A 62 9.51 9.70 -1.32
CA LEU A 62 10.62 10.66 -1.40
C LEU A 62 10.72 11.55 -0.15
N PHE A 63 9.64 11.66 0.62
CA PHE A 63 9.55 12.47 1.83
C PHE A 63 9.44 11.63 3.10
N ASN A 64 9.52 10.30 2.98
CA ASN A 64 9.47 9.38 4.09
C ASN A 64 10.49 8.24 3.92
N ASN A 65 11.76 8.56 4.19
CA ASN A 65 12.91 7.67 3.94
C ASN A 65 12.86 6.33 4.70
N ASN A 66 12.09 6.25 5.79
CA ASN A 66 11.94 5.03 6.59
C ASN A 66 10.53 4.44 6.46
N GLY A 67 9.71 4.99 5.55
CA GLY A 67 8.33 4.61 5.35
C GLY A 67 8.19 3.37 4.49
N ILE A 68 7.18 2.56 4.80
CA ILE A 68 6.75 1.43 3.99
C ILE A 68 5.39 1.77 3.38
N ILE A 69 5.22 1.45 2.09
CA ILE A 69 3.93 1.42 1.43
C ILE A 69 3.55 -0.01 1.05
N ILE A 70 2.28 -0.36 1.23
CA ILE A 70 1.70 -1.61 0.73
C ILE A 70 0.75 -1.27 -0.41
N ILE A 71 0.94 -1.87 -1.58
CA ILE A 71 0.10 -1.67 -2.75
C ILE A 71 -0.70 -2.95 -3.00
N ILE A 72 -2.01 -2.86 -2.81
CA ILE A 72 -2.96 -3.94 -3.05
C ILE A 72 -3.45 -3.85 -4.50
N THR A 73 -3.34 -4.95 -5.23
CA THR A 73 -3.64 -5.03 -6.66
C THR A 73 -4.71 -6.09 -7.01
N PRO A 74 -5.47 -5.91 -8.12
CA PRO A 74 -6.38 -6.93 -8.65
C PRO A 74 -5.69 -8.25 -9.01
N LEU A 75 -4.45 -8.20 -9.51
CA LEU A 75 -3.81 -9.35 -10.15
C LEU A 75 -2.32 -9.37 -9.81
N ASN A 76 -1.76 -10.57 -9.61
CA ASN A 76 -0.33 -10.77 -9.38
C ASN A 76 0.53 -10.10 -10.45
N ILE A 77 0.17 -10.28 -11.73
CA ILE A 77 0.90 -9.72 -12.87
C ILE A 77 0.96 -8.18 -12.80
N LEU A 78 -0.07 -7.53 -12.24
CA LEU A 78 -0.05 -6.09 -12.05
C LEU A 78 0.87 -5.70 -10.89
N GLY A 79 0.81 -6.44 -9.78
CA GLY A 79 1.73 -6.29 -8.65
C GLY A 79 3.20 -6.47 -9.02
N GLU A 80 3.52 -7.41 -9.92
CA GLU A 80 4.88 -7.62 -10.45
C GLU A 80 5.35 -6.40 -11.25
N LYS A 81 4.51 -5.88 -12.15
CA LYS A 81 4.85 -4.68 -12.94
C LYS A 81 5.10 -3.45 -12.07
N ILE A 82 4.27 -3.24 -11.06
CA ILE A 82 4.44 -2.13 -10.10
C ILE A 82 5.72 -2.31 -9.28
N CYS A 83 6.04 -3.55 -8.88
CA CYS A 83 7.28 -3.86 -8.18
C CYS A 83 8.51 -3.58 -9.06
N ASP A 84 8.49 -3.98 -10.33
CA ASP A 84 9.57 -3.69 -11.28
C ASP A 84 9.74 -2.17 -11.50
N GLU A 85 8.64 -1.43 -11.62
CA GLU A 85 8.66 0.03 -11.73
C GLU A 85 9.26 0.69 -10.48
N ALA A 86 8.88 0.23 -9.29
CA ALA A 86 9.44 0.72 -8.02
C ALA A 86 10.97 0.54 -7.96
N ILE A 87 11.46 -0.64 -8.35
CA ILE A 87 12.90 -0.95 -8.40
C ILE A 87 13.61 -0.03 -9.39
N GLN A 88 13.02 0.22 -10.57
CA GLN A 88 13.56 1.15 -11.57
C GLN A 88 13.61 2.59 -11.05
N CYS A 89 12.62 3.00 -10.24
CA CYS A 89 12.61 4.28 -9.54
C CYS A 89 13.60 4.35 -8.36
N GLY A 90 14.31 3.26 -8.06
CA GLY A 90 15.30 3.16 -7.00
C GLY A 90 14.70 2.90 -5.61
N PHE A 91 13.48 2.38 -5.55
CA PHE A 91 12.85 1.92 -4.32
C PHE A 91 13.00 0.40 -4.19
N PRO A 92 13.61 -0.11 -3.11
CA PRO A 92 13.62 -1.53 -2.83
C PRO A 92 12.18 -2.06 -2.69
N ALA A 93 11.81 -2.99 -3.57
CA ALA A 93 10.45 -3.50 -3.66
C ALA A 93 10.38 -5.03 -3.69
N ILE A 94 9.25 -5.57 -3.26
CA ILE A 94 8.93 -7.00 -3.35
C ILE A 94 7.45 -7.21 -3.71
N ASN A 95 7.18 -8.17 -4.58
CA ASN A 95 5.82 -8.65 -4.84
C ASN A 95 5.55 -9.93 -4.05
N LEU A 96 4.51 -9.91 -3.22
CA LEU A 96 4.08 -11.03 -2.41
C LEU A 96 3.12 -11.92 -3.22
N CYS A 97 3.58 -13.12 -3.54
CA CYS A 97 2.78 -14.17 -4.13
C CYS A 97 3.13 -15.52 -3.49
N ALA A 98 2.35 -16.56 -3.80
CA ALA A 98 2.61 -17.91 -3.30
C ALA A 98 4.05 -18.42 -3.59
N ALA A 99 4.66 -17.98 -4.70
CA ALA A 99 6.03 -18.36 -5.04
C ALA A 99 7.09 -17.61 -4.21
N THR A 100 6.95 -16.30 -3.97
CA THR A 100 7.85 -15.54 -3.08
C THR A 100 7.69 -15.95 -1.63
N ALA A 101 6.46 -16.32 -1.23
CA ALA A 101 6.19 -16.95 0.06
C ALA A 101 6.97 -18.26 0.24
N LEU A 102 6.98 -19.11 -0.81
CA LEU A 102 7.73 -20.35 -0.82
C LEU A 102 9.25 -20.13 -0.85
N ASP A 103 9.76 -19.22 -1.68
CA ASP A 103 11.21 -19.05 -1.90
C ASP A 103 11.92 -18.41 -0.69
N GLN A 104 11.25 -17.52 0.04
CA GLN A 104 11.76 -16.97 1.29
C GLN A 104 11.58 -17.93 2.48
N ALA A 105 10.53 -18.75 2.47
CA ALA A 105 10.40 -19.86 3.42
C ALA A 105 11.44 -20.98 3.19
N TYR A 106 11.83 -21.21 1.93
CA TYR A 106 12.80 -22.24 1.54
C TYR A 106 14.20 -22.00 2.11
N LYS A 107 14.62 -20.74 2.28
CA LYS A 107 15.91 -20.41 2.90
C LYS A 107 16.01 -20.80 4.37
N ILE A 108 14.88 -20.95 5.07
CA ILE A 108 14.83 -21.36 6.48
C ILE A 108 14.70 -22.90 6.61
N CYS A 109 14.12 -23.58 5.62
CA CYS A 109 13.79 -25.01 5.70
C CYS A 109 14.70 -25.92 4.86
N SER A 110 15.93 -25.52 4.56
CA SER A 110 16.86 -26.32 3.74
C SER A 110 17.45 -27.56 4.45
N HIS A 111 16.75 -28.21 5.39
CA HIS A 111 17.23 -29.41 6.11
C HIS A 111 16.18 -30.52 6.34
N SER A 112 15.06 -30.56 5.62
CA SER A 112 14.19 -31.75 5.68
C SER A 112 13.23 -31.82 4.50
N ASP A 113 13.45 -32.85 3.67
CA ASP A 113 12.52 -33.29 2.66
C ASP A 113 11.15 -33.58 3.30
N GLN A 114 10.09 -33.00 2.73
CA GLN A 114 8.68 -33.09 3.12
C GLN A 114 8.29 -32.35 4.42
N LEU A 115 7.83 -31.10 4.30
CA LEU A 115 7.09 -30.42 5.36
C LEU A 115 5.98 -29.52 4.82
N ASN A 116 4.78 -29.71 5.39
CA ASN A 116 3.69 -28.74 5.40
C ASN A 116 4.22 -27.44 6.01
N VAL A 117 4.42 -26.42 5.17
CA VAL A 117 4.72 -25.07 5.65
C VAL A 117 3.43 -24.51 6.24
N PRO A 118 3.39 -24.11 7.53
CA PRO A 118 2.23 -23.42 8.07
C PRO A 118 2.00 -22.12 7.28
N ASP A 119 0.75 -21.69 7.11
CA ASP A 119 0.37 -20.42 6.46
C ASP A 119 0.96 -19.15 7.14
N GLU A 120 1.77 -19.32 8.19
CA GLU A 120 2.45 -18.25 8.92
C GLU A 120 3.70 -17.79 8.17
N PHE A 121 3.55 -16.61 7.59
CA PHE A 121 4.36 -16.04 6.54
C PHE A 121 5.72 -15.52 7.03
N ILE A 122 6.80 -15.96 6.39
CA ILE A 122 8.19 -15.54 6.66
C ILE A 122 8.47 -14.21 5.95
N LEU A 123 7.90 -13.12 6.47
CA LEU A 123 8.20 -11.75 6.05
C LEU A 123 8.86 -10.90 7.13
N SER A 124 8.70 -11.30 8.39
CA SER A 124 9.05 -10.47 9.54
C SER A 124 10.54 -10.15 9.63
N GLN A 125 11.44 -11.05 9.18
CA GLN A 125 12.88 -10.81 9.26
C GLN A 125 13.41 -9.83 8.21
N ASP A 126 13.04 -9.97 6.94
CA ASP A 126 13.55 -9.09 5.87
C ASP A 126 12.86 -7.73 5.86
N ILE A 127 11.56 -7.68 6.20
CA ILE A 127 10.86 -6.41 6.38
C ILE A 127 11.26 -5.74 7.70
N GLY A 128 11.47 -6.51 8.77
CA GLY A 128 12.02 -5.99 10.03
C GLY A 128 13.45 -5.45 9.91
N GLN A 129 14.19 -5.86 8.87
CA GLN A 129 15.49 -5.29 8.50
C GLN A 129 15.39 -4.11 7.51
N LEU A 130 14.17 -3.63 7.20
CA LEU A 130 13.90 -2.55 6.26
C LEU A 130 14.48 -2.77 4.85
N LYS A 131 14.53 -4.02 4.37
CA LYS A 131 15.04 -4.26 3.01
C LYS A 131 14.13 -3.74 1.91
N TYR A 132 12.83 -3.55 2.19
CA TYR A 132 11.83 -3.15 1.22
C TYR A 132 10.98 -2.00 1.76
N CYS A 133 10.84 -0.93 0.98
CA CYS A 133 9.91 0.17 1.27
C CYS A 133 8.63 0.12 0.42
N VAL A 134 8.62 -0.73 -0.63
CA VAL A 134 7.44 -1.01 -1.45
C VAL A 134 7.10 -2.49 -1.38
N ILE A 135 5.87 -2.80 -0.98
CA ILE A 135 5.37 -4.17 -0.94
C ILE A 135 4.13 -4.23 -1.81
N THR A 136 4.17 -4.98 -2.90
CA THR A 136 2.96 -5.23 -3.70
C THR A 136 2.35 -6.56 -3.31
N VAL A 137 1.02 -6.63 -3.25
CA VAL A 137 0.29 -7.86 -2.94
C VAL A 137 -0.98 -7.91 -3.77
N SER A 138 -1.28 -9.06 -4.37
CA SER A 138 -2.60 -9.25 -4.97
C SER A 138 -3.61 -9.56 -3.89
N HIS A 139 -4.83 -9.08 -4.05
CA HIS A 139 -5.92 -9.37 -3.13
C HIS A 139 -6.13 -10.89 -2.88
N LYS A 140 -5.81 -11.75 -3.84
CA LYS A 140 -5.96 -13.21 -3.73
C LYS A 140 -5.01 -13.83 -2.70
N HIS A 141 -3.91 -13.14 -2.41
CA HIS A 141 -2.90 -13.58 -1.44
C HIS A 141 -3.04 -12.86 -0.10
N ILE A 142 -4.03 -11.98 0.06
CA ILE A 142 -4.37 -11.42 1.37
C ILE A 142 -5.15 -12.51 2.10
N PRO A 143 -4.60 -13.10 3.17
CA PRO A 143 -5.32 -14.12 3.91
C PRO A 143 -6.47 -13.50 4.67
N THR A 144 -7.45 -14.33 5.00
CA THR A 144 -8.61 -13.96 5.85
C THR A 144 -8.18 -13.38 7.21
N ASN A 145 -6.96 -13.71 7.67
CA ASN A 145 -6.34 -13.20 8.88
C ASN A 145 -5.31 -12.08 8.59
N ALA A 146 -5.62 -11.16 7.68
CA ALA A 146 -4.73 -10.08 7.21
C ALA A 146 -4.09 -9.24 8.34
N HIS A 147 -4.75 -9.13 9.50
CA HIS A 147 -4.22 -8.43 10.67
C HIS A 147 -2.90 -9.03 11.17
N PHE A 148 -2.72 -10.35 11.13
CA PHE A 148 -1.47 -11.01 11.57
C PHE A 148 -0.25 -10.60 10.73
N TRP A 149 -0.48 -10.34 9.43
CA TRP A 149 0.58 -10.01 8.50
C TRP A 149 1.10 -8.61 8.73
N VAL A 150 0.18 -7.68 8.92
CA VAL A 150 0.49 -6.28 9.22
C VAL A 150 1.10 -6.12 10.60
N LEU A 151 0.68 -6.93 11.58
CA LEU A 151 1.31 -6.99 12.91
C LEU A 151 2.74 -7.55 12.89
N SER A 152 3.08 -8.34 11.85
CA SER A 152 4.42 -8.92 11.67
C SER A 152 5.39 -7.97 10.95
N LEU A 153 4.90 -6.84 10.43
CA LEU A 153 5.72 -5.76 9.89
C LEU A 153 6.18 -4.85 11.03
N GLU A 154 7.21 -4.04 10.77
CA GLU A 154 7.47 -2.85 11.59
C GLU A 154 6.35 -1.83 11.36
N ILE A 155 5.17 -2.12 11.92
CA ILE A 155 3.91 -1.47 11.57
C ILE A 155 3.97 0.05 11.77
N HIS A 156 4.79 0.52 12.71
CA HIS A 156 5.05 1.94 12.97
C HIS A 156 5.72 2.69 11.81
N LYS A 157 6.25 1.97 10.80
CA LYS A 157 6.82 2.52 9.56
C LYS A 157 5.85 2.43 8.38
N LEU A 158 4.79 1.65 8.50
CA LEU A 158 3.74 1.57 7.48
C LEU A 158 2.92 2.86 7.49
N PHE A 159 3.14 3.73 6.50
CA PHE A 159 2.47 5.03 6.45
C PHE A 159 1.42 5.12 5.36
N ASN A 160 1.37 4.15 4.43
CA ASN A 160 0.38 4.14 3.36
C ASN A 160 0.00 2.71 2.95
N ILE A 161 -1.29 2.51 2.71
CA ILE A 161 -1.82 1.36 1.99
C ILE A 161 -2.53 1.91 0.75
N THR A 162 -1.96 1.63 -0.42
CA THR A 162 -2.53 1.98 -1.71
C THR A 162 -3.41 0.83 -2.21
N PHE A 163 -4.61 1.15 -2.67
CA PHE A 163 -5.51 0.24 -3.37
C PHE A 163 -5.55 0.63 -4.84
N ASP A 164 -4.87 -0.15 -5.67
CA ASP A 164 -4.86 0.06 -7.11
C ASP A 164 -6.11 -0.57 -7.76
N GLU A 165 -6.60 0.07 -8.82
CA GLU A 165 -7.85 -0.27 -9.50
C GLU A 165 -9.03 -0.44 -8.53
N GLY A 166 -9.19 0.49 -7.58
CA GLY A 166 -10.26 0.43 -6.59
C GLY A 166 -11.69 0.45 -7.18
N HIS A 167 -11.85 0.75 -8.48
CA HIS A 167 -13.13 0.67 -9.17
C HIS A 167 -13.60 -0.79 -9.23
N CYS A 168 -12.65 -1.71 -9.18
CA CYS A 168 -12.96 -3.10 -9.11
C CYS A 168 -13.46 -3.53 -7.72
N ILE A 169 -13.42 -2.69 -6.68
CA ILE A 169 -14.01 -3.01 -5.35
C ILE A 169 -15.50 -3.40 -5.47
N SER A 170 -16.26 -2.82 -6.41
CA SER A 170 -17.65 -3.25 -6.66
C SER A 170 -17.78 -4.46 -7.57
N GLU A 171 -16.85 -4.62 -8.52
CA GLU A 171 -16.90 -5.66 -9.56
C GLU A 171 -16.29 -6.99 -9.11
N TRP A 172 -15.41 -6.97 -8.10
CA TRP A 172 -14.72 -8.11 -7.51
C TRP A 172 -15.62 -9.06 -6.70
N GLY A 173 -16.94 -8.83 -6.71
CA GLY A 173 -17.94 -9.78 -6.24
C GLY A 173 -17.95 -10.06 -4.73
N ASP A 174 -18.75 -11.05 -4.34
CA ASP A 174 -18.95 -11.47 -2.95
C ASP A 174 -17.69 -12.09 -2.31
N ASP A 175 -16.64 -12.37 -3.09
CA ASP A 175 -15.37 -12.91 -2.61
C ASP A 175 -14.45 -11.82 -2.00
N LEU A 176 -14.57 -10.56 -2.45
CA LEU A 176 -13.70 -9.45 -2.04
C LEU A 176 -14.36 -8.41 -1.17
N ARG A 177 -15.69 -8.28 -1.25
CA ARG A 177 -16.46 -7.45 -0.31
C ARG A 177 -16.18 -7.81 1.16
N PRO A 178 -16.06 -9.09 1.56
CA PRO A 178 -15.67 -9.48 2.90
C PRO A 178 -14.23 -9.08 3.23
N LEU A 179 -13.31 -9.23 2.28
CA LEU A 179 -11.89 -8.90 2.44
C LEU A 179 -11.66 -7.39 2.63
N TYR A 180 -12.38 -6.54 1.89
CA TYR A 180 -12.37 -5.09 2.12
C TYR A 180 -13.14 -4.65 3.36
N GLY A 181 -14.23 -5.34 3.72
CA GLY A 181 -14.84 -5.19 5.04
C GLY A 181 -13.84 -5.49 6.17
N GLN A 182 -12.99 -6.51 5.97
CA GLN A 182 -11.87 -6.84 6.86
C GLN A 182 -10.71 -5.84 6.75
N LEU A 183 -10.50 -5.16 5.62
CA LEU A 183 -9.55 -4.04 5.53
C LEU A 183 -10.05 -2.81 6.31
N GLY A 184 -11.37 -2.61 6.42
CA GLY A 184 -11.95 -1.72 7.42
C GLY A 184 -11.54 -2.12 8.84
N ASN A 185 -11.53 -3.42 9.13
CA ASN A 185 -11.00 -3.92 10.41
C ASN A 185 -9.48 -3.70 10.55
N LEU A 186 -8.72 -3.75 9.45
CA LEU A 186 -7.28 -3.52 9.45
C LEU A 186 -6.94 -2.13 10.00
N ARG A 187 -7.78 -1.12 9.76
CA ARG A 187 -7.59 0.23 10.32
C ARG A 187 -7.41 0.23 11.83
N TRP A 188 -8.10 -0.65 12.56
CA TRP A 188 -7.99 -0.74 14.02
C TRP A 188 -6.63 -1.24 14.51
N PHE A 189 -5.91 -1.97 13.68
CA PHE A 189 -4.59 -2.49 13.99
C PHE A 189 -3.46 -1.58 13.47
N LEU A 190 -3.77 -0.67 12.55
CA LEU A 190 -2.80 0.23 11.94
C LEU A 190 -2.50 1.44 12.82
N PRO A 191 -1.26 1.97 12.77
CA PRO A 191 -0.96 3.28 13.33
C PRO A 191 -1.90 4.35 12.79
N LYS A 192 -2.21 5.33 13.64
CA LYS A 192 -3.09 6.45 13.27
C LYS A 192 -2.59 7.26 12.05
N HIS A 193 -1.28 7.25 11.80
CA HIS A 193 -0.66 7.96 10.68
C HIS A 193 -0.71 7.16 9.36
N THR A 194 -1.11 5.89 9.39
CA THR A 194 -1.22 5.08 8.17
C THR A 194 -2.42 5.55 7.35
N THR A 195 -2.15 5.99 6.12
CA THR A 195 -3.13 6.50 5.17
C THR A 195 -3.65 5.41 4.24
N PHE A 196 -4.91 5.51 3.85
CA PHE A 196 -5.46 4.74 2.74
C PHE A 196 -5.48 5.61 1.49
N HIS A 197 -4.85 5.13 0.43
CA HIS A 197 -4.82 5.78 -0.87
C HIS A 197 -5.56 4.91 -1.89
N VAL A 198 -6.70 5.36 -2.38
CA VAL A 198 -7.54 4.57 -3.29
C VAL A 198 -7.50 5.18 -4.69
N VAL A 199 -7.05 4.38 -5.66
CA VAL A 199 -6.76 4.83 -7.03
C VAL A 199 -7.78 4.26 -7.98
N LEU A 200 -8.44 5.13 -8.75
CA LEU A 200 -9.67 4.80 -9.46
C LEU A 200 -9.68 5.37 -10.87
N ALA A 201 -9.95 4.53 -11.88
CA ALA A 201 -10.18 5.00 -13.24
C ALA A 201 -11.49 5.81 -13.36
N THR A 202 -12.52 5.34 -12.68
CA THR A 202 -13.87 5.92 -12.63
C THR A 202 -14.41 5.85 -11.21
N MET A 203 -15.35 6.75 -10.88
CA MET A 203 -16.03 6.78 -9.58
C MET A 203 -17.55 6.73 -9.76
N PRO A 204 -18.13 5.56 -10.05
CA PRO A 204 -19.58 5.38 -9.95
C PRO A 204 -20.09 5.64 -8.52
N PRO A 205 -21.32 6.16 -8.33
CA PRO A 205 -21.85 6.47 -6.99
C PRO A 205 -21.84 5.29 -6.01
N HIS A 206 -22.02 4.06 -6.49
CA HIS A 206 -22.02 2.86 -5.65
C HIS A 206 -20.63 2.49 -5.14
N ILE A 207 -19.57 2.85 -5.87
CA ILE A 207 -18.17 2.67 -5.43
C ILE A 207 -17.85 3.64 -4.29
N LEU A 208 -18.25 4.91 -4.41
CA LEU A 208 -18.05 5.91 -3.36
C LEU A 208 -18.67 5.43 -2.04
N THR A 209 -19.93 4.98 -2.08
CA THR A 209 -20.64 4.47 -0.90
C THR A 209 -19.97 3.23 -0.29
N ALA A 210 -19.42 2.34 -1.12
CA ALA A 210 -18.71 1.15 -0.65
C ALA A 210 -17.40 1.52 0.06
N ILE A 211 -16.62 2.46 -0.50
CA ILE A 211 -15.34 2.86 0.07
C ILE A 211 -15.52 3.75 1.31
N GLU A 212 -16.50 4.64 1.33
CA GLU A 212 -16.85 5.41 2.53
C GLU A 212 -17.17 4.49 3.72
N LYS A 213 -17.85 3.36 3.50
CA LYS A 213 -18.06 2.37 4.57
C LYS A 213 -16.77 1.72 5.04
N ILE A 214 -15.81 1.47 4.15
CA ILE A 214 -14.52 0.86 4.49
C ILE A 214 -13.66 1.85 5.30
N ILE A 215 -13.68 3.13 4.95
CA ILE A 215 -12.85 4.16 5.60
C ILE A 215 -13.52 4.74 6.86
N CYS A 216 -14.84 4.98 6.86
CA CYS A 216 -15.55 5.62 7.97
C CYS A 216 -16.08 4.65 9.03
N SER A 217 -16.10 3.34 8.80
CA SER A 217 -16.48 2.35 9.83
C SER A 217 -15.51 2.31 11.02
N SER A 218 -14.34 2.96 10.92
CA SER A 218 -13.43 3.16 12.05
C SER A 218 -13.77 4.38 12.93
N GLN A 219 -14.80 5.17 12.61
CA GLN A 219 -15.18 6.36 13.40
C GLN A 219 -16.48 6.21 14.21
N THR A 220 -17.24 5.12 14.05
CA THR A 220 -18.55 4.95 14.72
C THR A 220 -18.53 3.83 15.77
N LEU A 221 -17.83 4.07 16.87
CA LEU A 221 -18.12 3.44 18.16
C LEU A 221 -17.99 4.52 19.24
N GLY A 222 -19.11 5.16 19.57
CA GLY A 222 -19.16 6.12 20.67
C GLY A 222 -20.34 7.09 20.63
N SER A 223 -21.50 6.62 21.09
CA SER A 223 -22.37 7.37 22.01
C SER A 223 -23.02 6.38 22.97
#